data_AF-C0NZW8-F1
#
_entry.id   AF-C0NZW8-F1
#
_cell.length_a   1.000
_cell.length_b   1.000
_cell.length_c   1.000
_cell.angle_alpha   90.00
_cell.angle_beta   90.00
_cell.angle_gamma   90.00
#
_symmetry.space_group_name_H-M   'P 1'
#
loop_
_entity.id
_entity.type
_entity.pdbx_description
1 polymer ?
#
loop_
_entity_poly.entity_id
_entity_poly.type
_entity_poly.pdbx_seq_one_letter_code
_entity_poly.pdbx_strand_id
1 'polypeptide(L)'
;MGYLSSLLPSGKVSFHYAPNVLQLALKRSESLATSSTSPIQEDTKEVTQDEKDQDQPYISLAELCETSTPKKCQLNPLLFNGHLQTAYTAVKSDDIPVYYKRWTFQSNSAAYRGTFDVDFVVPPYEISLTEDTNRGAQETISKSPKNPAPPPHLLPPRTTFFTEEEFASLPSTTDTTPMLVVLHGLSGGSHEIYLRHVIAPLFEAGWAACVLNFRGCAKSRITSPILYNARATWDVRQLVGWVKEAFPQRRLFGIGFSLGANVLTNYLGEEGASCPLSAAVICSSPWNLEVSSKALKRTWMGMEVYSKTMGSNMKNLFEQHVDEISKHPAVNVERVRNIKYLHEFDRELQGPVWGYPTETAYYRDASSIDSIFAIKVPFFAIQAEDDPIAVGEALPYEEIKQTPYGVMCTTSWGGHLSWFEYGGTRWFTKPITTFLTKMATKIDLDAPYNIEGADAQEINRKTQQQDTYVDPMPKFFAMRRKMDLPIVHFMGLRKSTGPEGDD
;
A
#
# COMPACT_ATOMS: atom_id res chain seq x y z
N MET A 1 -31.51 -6.15 18.97
CA MET A 1 -31.69 -6.32 17.50
C MET A 1 -31.31 -7.71 16.95
N GLY A 2 -31.20 -8.78 17.76
CA GLY A 2 -30.70 -10.09 17.27
C GLY A 2 -31.52 -10.74 16.14
N TYR A 3 -32.86 -10.74 16.26
CA TYR A 3 -33.75 -11.44 15.32
C TYR A 3 -33.98 -10.71 13.97
N LEU A 4 -33.75 -9.39 13.89
CA LEU A 4 -33.93 -8.63 12.65
C LEU A 4 -32.67 -8.61 11.77
N SER A 5 -31.50 -8.96 12.31
CA SER A 5 -30.22 -8.89 11.59
C SER A 5 -30.10 -9.87 10.41
N SER A 6 -30.90 -10.94 10.39
CA SER A 6 -30.94 -11.92 9.28
C SER A 6 -31.75 -11.44 8.09
N LEU A 7 -32.64 -10.45 8.28
CA LEU A 7 -33.51 -9.90 7.22
C LEU A 7 -32.88 -8.73 6.48
N LEU A 8 -31.77 -8.18 6.99
CA LEU A 8 -31.07 -7.07 6.34
C LEU A 8 -30.28 -7.59 5.14
N PRO A 9 -30.31 -6.89 3.99
CA PRO A 9 -29.47 -7.22 2.85
C PRO A 9 -28.00 -7.29 3.29
N SER A 10 -27.33 -8.40 2.97
CA SER A 10 -25.90 -8.55 3.18
C SER A 10 -25.21 -8.51 1.81
N GLY A 11 -24.12 -7.75 1.70
CA GLY A 11 -23.26 -7.81 0.53
C GLY A 11 -22.77 -9.25 0.34
N LYS A 12 -22.92 -9.78 -0.88
CA LYS A 12 -22.35 -11.08 -1.23
C LYS A 12 -20.83 -10.95 -1.21
N VAL A 13 -20.16 -11.79 -0.44
CA VAL A 13 -18.69 -11.90 -0.42
C VAL A 13 -18.29 -13.05 -1.34
N SER A 14 -17.36 -12.80 -2.26
CA SER A 14 -16.84 -13.80 -3.20
C SER A 14 -15.31 -13.77 -3.20
N PHE A 15 -14.68 -14.93 -3.40
CA PHE A 15 -13.23 -15.06 -3.47
C PHE A 15 -12.81 -15.54 -4.86
N HIS A 16 -11.74 -14.95 -5.38
CA HIS A 16 -11.16 -15.23 -6.69
C HIS A 16 -9.68 -15.49 -6.51
N TYR A 17 -9.19 -16.63 -6.99
CA TYR A 17 -7.80 -17.07 -6.87
C TYR A 17 -7.51 -18.16 -7.89
N ALA A 18 -6.23 -18.43 -8.14
CA ALA A 18 -5.80 -19.50 -9.04
C ALA A 18 -6.15 -20.89 -8.47
N PRO A 19 -6.42 -21.91 -9.33
CA PRO A 19 -6.68 -23.28 -8.86
C PRO A 19 -5.54 -23.84 -8.00
N ASN A 20 -4.29 -23.53 -8.36
CA ASN A 20 -3.10 -23.91 -7.61
C ASN A 20 -2.65 -22.70 -6.78
N VAL A 21 -3.32 -22.47 -5.66
CA VAL A 21 -3.00 -21.36 -4.74
C VAL A 21 -1.79 -21.71 -3.87
N LEU A 22 -1.06 -20.67 -3.43
CA LEU A 22 0.07 -20.81 -2.52
C LEU A 22 -0.33 -21.55 -1.22
N GLN A 23 0.45 -22.55 -0.85
CA GLN A 23 0.38 -23.26 0.42
C GLN A 23 1.39 -22.63 1.39
N LEU A 24 0.88 -22.19 2.53
CA LEU A 24 1.65 -21.50 3.58
C LEU A 24 1.86 -22.45 4.75
N ALA A 25 3.11 -22.68 5.11
CA ALA A 25 3.44 -23.49 6.26
C ALA A 25 2.97 -22.81 7.55
N LEU A 26 2.32 -23.55 8.44
CA LEU A 26 1.95 -23.07 9.76
C LEU A 26 3.13 -23.22 10.71
N LYS A 27 3.22 -22.29 11.68
CA LYS A 27 4.13 -22.46 12.82
C LYS A 27 3.72 -23.71 13.60
N ARG A 28 4.71 -24.52 13.97
CA ARG A 28 4.48 -25.67 14.87
C ARG A 28 3.94 -25.14 16.20
N SER A 29 2.83 -25.69 16.68
CA SER A 29 2.34 -25.35 18.01
C SER A 29 3.35 -25.83 19.04
N GLU A 30 3.79 -24.97 19.95
CA GLU A 30 4.70 -25.33 21.07
C GLU A 30 4.04 -26.27 22.12
N SER A 31 2.96 -26.97 21.78
CA SER A 31 2.20 -27.83 22.71
C SER A 31 2.77 -29.24 22.89
N LEU A 32 4.06 -29.47 22.62
CA LEU A 32 4.72 -30.76 22.88
C LEU A 32 5.96 -30.66 23.79
N ALA A 33 6.15 -29.52 24.47
CA ALA A 33 7.19 -29.36 25.48
C ALA A 33 6.64 -29.40 26.92
N THR A 34 5.66 -30.27 27.22
CA THR A 34 5.28 -30.59 28.61
C THR A 34 4.83 -32.06 28.77
N SER A 35 5.73 -33.01 28.58
CA SER A 35 5.59 -34.31 29.25
C SER A 35 6.94 -34.97 29.55
N SER A 36 7.28 -34.87 30.84
CA SER A 36 8.05 -35.83 31.66
C SER A 36 9.44 -36.30 31.21
N THR A 37 10.45 -35.74 31.89
CA THR A 37 11.51 -36.45 32.62
C THR A 37 11.61 -37.97 32.43
N SER A 38 12.72 -38.43 31.81
CA SER A 38 13.61 -39.49 32.33
C SER A 38 14.90 -39.53 31.50
N PRO A 39 16.07 -39.74 32.12
CA PRO A 39 17.35 -39.74 31.42
C PRO A 39 17.59 -41.10 30.77
N ILE A 40 18.27 -41.12 29.62
CA ILE A 40 19.32 -42.09 29.24
C ILE A 40 19.57 -42.03 27.72
N GLN A 41 20.87 -41.98 27.41
CA GLN A 41 21.57 -42.32 26.16
C GLN A 41 21.60 -41.31 25.00
N GLU A 42 22.77 -40.68 24.91
CA GLU A 42 23.40 -40.19 23.70
C GLU A 42 23.38 -41.26 22.60
N ASP A 43 22.48 -41.12 21.64
CA ASP A 43 22.67 -41.60 20.27
C ASP A 43 22.45 -40.40 19.36
N THR A 44 23.55 -39.84 18.88
CA THR A 44 23.58 -38.75 17.90
C THR A 44 23.13 -39.32 16.55
N LYS A 45 21.83 -39.54 16.39
CA LYS A 45 21.22 -39.67 15.06
C LYS A 45 21.07 -38.28 14.49
N GLU A 46 21.90 -37.95 13.51
CA GLU A 46 21.63 -36.84 12.59
C GLU A 46 20.25 -37.07 11.98
N VAL A 47 19.26 -36.30 12.45
CA VAL A 47 17.95 -36.23 11.83
C VAL A 47 18.16 -35.59 10.47
N THR A 48 18.14 -36.40 9.43
CA THR A 48 18.18 -35.94 8.04
C THR A 48 17.00 -35.00 7.79
N GLN A 49 17.26 -33.93 7.05
CA GLN A 49 16.31 -32.85 6.77
C GLN A 49 14.96 -33.36 6.21
N ASP A 50 14.99 -34.51 5.53
CA ASP A 50 13.82 -35.18 4.94
C ASP A 50 12.82 -35.76 5.96
N GLU A 51 13.23 -36.09 7.19
CA GLU A 51 12.30 -36.54 8.26
C GLU A 51 11.64 -35.35 8.99
N LYS A 52 12.18 -34.12 8.85
CA LYS A 52 11.58 -32.93 9.49
C LYS A 52 10.37 -32.38 8.74
N ASP A 53 10.22 -32.67 7.45
CA ASP A 53 9.20 -32.04 6.60
C ASP A 53 7.83 -32.76 6.59
N GLN A 54 7.73 -34.01 7.05
CA GLN A 54 6.49 -34.78 6.89
C GLN A 54 5.31 -34.32 7.79
N ASP A 55 5.57 -33.53 8.84
CA ASP A 55 4.55 -33.15 9.84
C ASP A 55 4.23 -31.64 9.92
N GLN A 56 4.82 -30.77 9.07
CA GLN A 56 4.47 -29.34 9.13
C GLN A 56 3.10 -29.11 8.46
N PRO A 57 2.07 -28.64 9.20
CA PRO A 57 0.77 -28.43 8.60
C PRO A 57 0.77 -27.18 7.73
N TYR A 58 0.03 -27.22 6.61
CA TYR A 58 -0.11 -26.11 5.67
C TYR A 58 -1.54 -25.55 5.71
N ILE A 59 -1.69 -24.28 5.32
CA ILE A 59 -2.97 -23.66 4.98
C ILE A 59 -2.84 -23.00 3.62
N SER A 60 -3.86 -23.13 2.77
CA SER A 60 -3.87 -22.40 1.51
C SER A 60 -4.05 -20.89 1.74
N LEU A 61 -3.44 -20.04 0.91
CA LEU A 61 -3.66 -18.59 0.98
C LEU A 61 -5.14 -18.24 0.79
N ALA A 62 -5.86 -18.99 -0.06
CA ALA A 62 -7.29 -18.86 -0.24
C ALA A 62 -8.05 -19.09 1.08
N GLU A 63 -7.83 -20.22 1.74
CA GLU A 63 -8.45 -20.53 3.03
C GLU A 63 -8.06 -19.52 4.11
N LEU A 64 -6.81 -19.05 4.12
CA LEU A 64 -6.37 -18.01 5.04
C LEU A 64 -7.16 -16.71 4.85
N CYS A 65 -7.37 -16.27 3.61
CA CYS A 65 -8.18 -15.09 3.27
C CYS A 65 -9.66 -15.30 3.61
N GLU A 66 -10.23 -16.45 3.26
CA GLU A 66 -11.63 -16.81 3.54
C GLU A 66 -11.91 -16.83 5.04
N THR A 67 -11.09 -17.54 5.81
CA THR A 67 -11.23 -17.64 7.27
C THR A 67 -10.89 -16.33 7.99
N SER A 68 -10.20 -15.40 7.34
CA SER A 68 -9.95 -14.05 7.89
C SER A 68 -11.12 -13.10 7.64
N THR A 69 -12.00 -13.44 6.71
CA THR A 69 -13.10 -12.58 6.30
C THR A 69 -14.39 -12.94 7.03
N PRO A 70 -15.11 -11.96 7.62
CA PRO A 70 -16.42 -12.23 8.21
C PRO A 70 -17.38 -12.83 7.18
N LYS A 71 -18.06 -13.92 7.55
CA LYS A 71 -19.04 -14.62 6.67
C LYS A 71 -20.17 -13.72 6.17
N LYS A 72 -20.44 -12.61 6.86
CA LYS A 72 -21.45 -11.62 6.48
C LYS A 72 -20.80 -10.26 6.27
N CYS A 73 -21.16 -9.61 5.17
CA CYS A 73 -20.90 -8.20 4.92
C CYS A 73 -22.20 -7.43 5.19
N GLN A 74 -22.42 -7.02 6.45
CA GLN A 74 -23.62 -6.27 6.85
C GLN A 74 -23.30 -4.78 6.87
N LEU A 75 -23.64 -4.11 5.78
CA LEU A 75 -23.42 -2.69 5.61
C LEU A 75 -24.65 -1.87 6.03
N ASN A 76 -24.47 -0.57 6.24
CA ASN A 76 -25.56 0.33 6.58
C ASN A 76 -26.61 0.37 5.44
N PRO A 77 -27.86 -0.11 5.64
CA PRO A 77 -28.90 -0.14 4.61
C PRO A 77 -29.28 1.24 4.06
N LEU A 78 -28.98 2.33 4.79
CA LEU A 78 -29.19 3.70 4.30
C LEU A 78 -28.19 4.10 3.22
N LEU A 79 -27.04 3.43 3.12
CA LEU A 79 -25.99 3.68 2.14
C LEU A 79 -26.05 2.67 0.98
N PHE A 80 -27.26 2.32 0.53
CA PHE A 80 -27.62 1.15 -0.31
C PHE A 80 -26.97 1.05 -1.71
N ASN A 81 -26.01 1.91 -2.06
CA ASN A 81 -25.20 1.79 -3.26
C ASN A 81 -23.81 2.43 -3.06
N GLY A 82 -22.91 2.15 -4.00
CA GLY A 82 -21.52 2.61 -3.94
C GLY A 82 -21.36 4.12 -3.99
N HIS A 83 -22.28 4.86 -4.62
CA HIS A 83 -22.25 6.31 -4.61
C HIS A 83 -22.52 6.88 -3.21
N LEU A 84 -23.55 6.38 -2.53
CA LEU A 84 -23.90 6.79 -1.15
C LEU A 84 -22.81 6.40 -0.16
N GLN A 85 -22.28 5.17 -0.26
CA GLN A 85 -21.12 4.72 0.52
C GLN A 85 -19.93 5.69 0.34
N THR A 86 -19.55 5.95 -0.91
CA THR A 86 -18.40 6.80 -1.25
C THR A 86 -18.62 8.25 -0.81
N ALA A 87 -19.82 8.80 -1.01
CA ALA A 87 -20.16 10.14 -0.55
C ALA A 87 -20.12 10.25 0.98
N TYR A 88 -20.53 9.21 1.70
CA TYR A 88 -20.46 9.17 3.15
C TYR A 88 -19.02 9.23 3.68
N THR A 89 -18.04 8.69 2.93
CA THR A 89 -16.62 8.82 3.27
C THR A 89 -16.14 10.28 3.29
N ALA A 90 -16.71 11.16 2.46
CA ALA A 90 -16.33 12.57 2.43
C ALA A 90 -16.92 13.40 3.59
N VAL A 91 -18.03 12.95 4.18
CA VAL A 91 -18.73 13.69 5.27
C VAL A 91 -18.47 13.08 6.65
N LYS A 92 -18.06 11.82 6.73
CA LYS A 92 -17.82 11.14 8.00
C LYS A 92 -16.55 11.67 8.65
N SER A 93 -16.72 12.31 9.80
CA SER A 93 -15.65 12.54 10.76
C SER A 93 -15.67 11.43 11.81
N ASP A 94 -14.61 10.62 11.88
CA ASP A 94 -14.30 9.76 13.02
C ASP A 94 -13.05 10.30 13.69
N ASP A 95 -13.05 10.30 15.03
CA ASP A 95 -11.87 10.64 15.81
C ASP A 95 -11.13 9.36 16.20
N ILE A 96 -10.36 8.80 15.26
CA ILE A 96 -9.52 7.63 15.54
C ILE A 96 -8.18 8.12 16.09
N PRO A 97 -7.81 7.75 17.34
CA PRO A 97 -6.68 8.33 18.05
C PRO A 97 -5.36 7.66 17.66
N VAL A 98 -4.90 7.90 16.43
CA VAL A 98 -3.54 7.54 16.00
C VAL A 98 -2.64 8.77 16.10
N TYR A 99 -1.51 8.60 16.78
CA TYR A 99 -0.47 9.61 16.97
C TYR A 99 0.75 9.26 16.13
N TYR A 100 1.39 10.28 15.57
CA TYR A 100 2.50 10.11 14.65
C TYR A 100 3.68 10.99 15.01
N LYS A 101 4.88 10.49 14.76
CA LYS A 101 6.06 11.33 14.57
C LYS A 101 6.57 11.23 13.15
N ARG A 102 6.82 12.39 12.54
CA ARG A 102 7.27 12.54 11.16
C ARG A 102 8.78 12.56 11.10
N TRP A 103 9.32 11.85 10.12
CA TRP A 103 10.69 12.04 9.66
C TRP A 103 10.72 12.36 8.17
N THR A 104 11.57 13.31 7.78
CA THR A 104 11.80 13.68 6.39
C THR A 104 13.06 12.97 5.90
N PHE A 105 12.88 12.02 4.99
CA PHE A 105 13.98 11.30 4.35
C PHE A 105 14.52 12.09 3.17
N GLN A 106 15.84 12.16 3.05
CA GLN A 106 16.51 12.57 1.82
C GLN A 106 16.52 11.39 0.84
N SER A 107 16.01 11.60 -0.37
CA SER A 107 16.03 10.55 -1.38
C SER A 107 17.45 10.25 -1.84
N ASN A 108 17.78 8.97 -1.92
CA ASN A 108 19.05 8.45 -2.44
C ASN A 108 19.02 8.18 -3.97
N SER A 109 17.88 8.45 -4.64
CA SER A 109 17.78 8.29 -6.09
C SER A 109 18.39 9.49 -6.80
N ALA A 110 19.35 9.23 -7.69
CA ALA A 110 19.91 10.26 -8.56
C ALA A 110 18.86 10.83 -9.53
N ALA A 111 17.88 10.01 -9.92
CA ALA A 111 16.79 10.38 -10.83
C ALA A 111 15.61 11.04 -10.11
N TYR A 112 15.31 10.63 -8.88
CA TYR A 112 14.16 11.11 -8.10
C TYR A 112 14.62 11.85 -6.84
N ARG A 113 15.42 12.91 -7.03
CA ARG A 113 16.00 13.72 -5.95
C ARG A 113 14.95 14.40 -5.07
N GLY A 114 15.40 15.02 -3.98
CA GLY A 114 14.54 15.71 -3.03
C GLY A 114 14.21 14.84 -1.82
N THR A 115 13.12 15.17 -1.14
CA THR A 115 12.74 14.55 0.13
C THR A 115 11.37 13.92 0.06
N PHE A 116 11.13 12.96 0.95
CA PHE A 116 9.80 12.38 1.19
C PHE A 116 9.60 12.19 2.70
N ASP A 117 8.36 12.32 3.15
CA ASP A 117 8.04 12.25 4.58
C ASP A 117 7.39 10.92 4.94
N VAL A 118 7.70 10.43 6.13
CA VAL A 118 7.13 9.21 6.69
C VAL A 118 6.66 9.50 8.11
N ASP A 119 5.40 9.15 8.37
CA ASP A 119 4.78 9.30 9.67
C ASP A 119 4.78 7.94 10.38
N PHE A 120 5.57 7.82 11.45
CA PHE A 120 5.65 6.62 12.26
C PHE A 120 4.63 6.69 13.38
N VAL A 121 3.86 5.62 13.57
CA VAL A 121 2.88 5.54 14.65
C VAL A 121 3.62 5.42 15.98
N VAL A 122 3.24 6.26 16.94
CA VAL A 122 3.83 6.31 18.28
C VAL A 122 2.73 6.25 19.35
N PRO A 123 3.07 5.88 20.60
CA PRO A 123 2.14 6.03 21.71
C PRO A 123 1.65 7.49 21.86
N PRO A 124 0.44 7.71 22.42
CA PRO A 124 -0.08 9.05 22.65
C PRO A 124 0.87 9.94 23.46
N TYR A 125 0.95 11.22 23.09
CA TYR A 125 1.75 12.23 23.77
C TYR A 125 0.97 13.55 23.88
N GLU A 126 1.34 14.40 24.83
CA GLU A 126 0.76 15.74 24.96
C GLU A 126 1.29 16.67 23.86
N ILE A 127 0.39 17.37 23.17
CA ILE A 127 0.76 18.35 22.14
C ILE A 127 0.83 19.71 22.82
N SER A 128 2.04 20.24 23.01
CA SER A 128 2.20 21.63 23.43
C SER A 128 1.80 22.54 22.25
N LEU A 129 0.81 23.42 22.44
CA LEU A 129 0.38 24.39 21.40
C LEU A 129 1.50 25.37 21.00
N THR A 130 2.65 25.32 21.65
CA THR A 130 3.77 26.27 21.54
C THR A 130 4.90 25.82 20.61
N GLU A 131 5.02 24.52 20.29
CA GLU A 131 6.18 24.00 19.55
C GLU A 131 6.05 24.02 18.02
N ASP A 132 4.83 24.07 17.48
CA ASP A 132 4.60 24.10 16.02
C ASP A 132 5.02 25.44 15.34
N THR A 133 5.42 26.46 16.11
CA THR A 133 5.78 27.78 15.56
C THR A 133 7.30 27.99 15.39
N ASN A 134 8.15 27.26 16.10
CA ASN A 134 9.55 27.68 16.27
C ASN A 134 10.58 27.15 15.26
N ARG A 135 10.20 26.31 14.28
CA ARG A 135 11.09 25.97 13.14
C ARG A 135 10.65 26.55 11.79
N GLY A 136 9.63 27.42 11.77
CA GLY A 136 9.18 28.10 10.54
C GLY A 136 8.98 29.62 10.67
N ALA A 137 9.00 30.18 11.87
CA ALA A 137 8.75 31.61 12.10
C ALA A 137 10.02 32.46 11.92
N GLN A 138 10.61 32.48 10.73
CA GLN A 138 11.57 33.52 10.36
C GLN A 138 11.52 33.90 8.89
N GLU A 139 10.31 34.10 8.32
CA GLU A 139 10.16 34.91 7.12
C GLU A 139 9.04 35.94 7.27
N THR A 140 9.47 37.19 7.16
CA THR A 140 8.71 38.42 7.36
C THR A 140 7.58 38.57 6.36
N ILE A 141 6.37 38.79 6.89
CA ILE A 141 5.12 39.04 6.16
C ILE A 141 5.27 40.27 5.24
N SER A 142 5.41 40.03 3.94
CA SER A 142 5.22 41.04 2.89
C SER A 142 3.85 40.85 2.22
N LYS A 143 3.28 41.98 1.80
CA LYS A 143 1.87 42.24 1.53
C LYS A 143 1.36 41.59 0.22
N SER A 144 0.23 40.86 0.32
CA SER A 144 -0.85 40.66 -0.69
C SER A 144 -0.48 40.02 -2.05
N PRO A 145 -1.18 38.97 -2.56
CA PRO A 145 -2.62 39.06 -2.89
C PRO A 145 -3.47 37.76 -2.71
N LYS A 146 -4.79 37.99 -2.60
CA LYS A 146 -5.98 37.11 -2.85
C LYS A 146 -5.79 35.57 -2.75
N ASN A 147 -6.43 34.99 -1.73
CA ASN A 147 -6.36 33.62 -1.19
C ASN A 147 -5.11 33.35 -0.35
N PRO A 148 -5.12 33.72 0.95
CA PRO A 148 -4.07 33.28 1.85
C PRO A 148 -4.18 31.76 2.01
N ALA A 149 -3.21 31.03 1.48
CA ALA A 149 -2.99 29.67 1.94
C ALA A 149 -2.85 29.72 3.49
N PRO A 150 -3.42 28.76 4.23
CA PRO A 150 -3.25 28.71 5.68
C PRO A 150 -1.76 28.63 6.03
N PRO A 151 -1.33 29.15 7.20
CA PRO A 151 0.08 29.24 7.56
C PRO A 151 0.80 27.89 7.36
N PRO A 152 1.96 27.86 6.67
CA PRO A 152 2.56 26.61 6.15
C PRO A 152 3.16 25.65 7.21
N HIS A 153 2.84 25.76 8.51
CA HIS A 153 3.51 24.97 9.56
C HIS A 153 2.63 24.18 10.51
N LEU A 154 1.34 23.97 10.21
CA LEU A 154 0.55 23.02 11.01
C LEU A 154 0.59 21.64 10.34
N LEU A 155 1.35 20.72 10.93
CA LEU A 155 1.25 19.29 10.64
C LEU A 155 -0.21 18.82 10.84
N PRO A 156 -0.61 17.69 10.23
CA PRO A 156 -1.92 17.12 10.51
C PRO A 156 -2.11 16.84 12.01
N PRO A 157 -3.35 16.86 12.54
CA PRO A 157 -3.59 16.61 13.96
C PRO A 157 -2.92 15.34 14.48
N ARG A 158 -2.36 15.42 15.70
CA ARG A 158 -1.61 14.33 16.36
C ARG A 158 -0.36 13.89 15.60
N THR A 159 0.33 14.85 14.99
CA THR A 159 1.60 14.63 14.29
C THR A 159 2.60 15.69 14.75
N THR A 160 3.78 15.27 15.20
CA THR A 160 4.95 16.16 15.44
C THR A 160 6.14 15.63 14.65
N PHE A 161 7.25 16.38 14.58
CA PHE A 161 8.49 15.83 14.02
C PHE A 161 9.23 15.02 15.09
N PHE A 162 9.94 13.97 14.68
CA PHE A 162 11.01 13.44 15.50
C PHE A 162 12.11 14.48 15.69
N THR A 163 12.72 14.50 16.87
CA THR A 163 14.06 15.09 17.00
C THR A 163 15.09 14.16 16.35
N GLU A 164 16.28 14.68 16.03
CA GLU A 164 17.37 13.86 15.49
C GLU A 164 17.76 12.72 16.44
N GLU A 165 17.77 12.99 17.75
CA GLU A 165 18.06 11.98 18.78
C GLU A 165 16.98 10.89 18.82
N GLU A 166 15.70 11.29 18.81
CA GLU A 166 14.61 10.33 18.83
C GLU A 166 14.63 9.43 17.59
N PHE A 167 14.81 10.01 16.40
CA PHE A 167 14.88 9.24 15.16
C PHE A 167 16.12 8.33 15.12
N ALA A 168 17.28 8.82 15.57
CA ALA A 168 18.50 8.02 15.66
C ALA A 168 18.39 6.85 16.65
N SER A 169 17.51 6.95 17.64
CA SER A 169 17.23 5.88 18.62
C SER A 169 16.23 4.82 18.14
N LEU A 170 15.52 5.06 17.03
CA LEU A 170 14.53 4.12 16.51
C LEU A 170 15.11 2.77 16.08
N PRO A 171 16.21 2.68 15.29
CA PRO A 171 16.70 1.40 14.78
C PRO A 171 17.01 0.40 15.89
N SER A 172 16.62 -0.86 15.67
CA SER A 172 16.88 -1.95 16.61
C SER A 172 17.11 -3.26 15.87
N THR A 173 18.27 -3.89 16.14
CA THR A 173 18.68 -5.15 15.51
C THR A 173 18.01 -6.38 16.12
N THR A 174 17.38 -6.25 17.28
CA THR A 174 16.76 -7.36 18.02
C THR A 174 15.23 -7.27 18.08
N ASP A 175 14.65 -6.14 17.67
CA ASP A 175 13.21 -5.95 17.68
C ASP A 175 12.52 -6.81 16.61
N THR A 176 11.58 -7.64 17.04
CA THR A 176 10.80 -8.56 16.20
C THR A 176 9.38 -8.09 15.92
N THR A 177 8.99 -6.92 16.44
CA THR A 177 7.65 -6.33 16.31
C THR A 177 7.24 -6.22 14.83
N PRO A 178 6.14 -6.85 14.38
CA PRO A 178 5.73 -6.75 12.98
C PRO A 178 5.43 -5.30 12.61
N MET A 179 5.90 -4.85 11.44
CA MET A 179 5.70 -3.48 10.98
C MET A 179 4.84 -3.44 9.71
N LEU A 180 3.81 -2.60 9.73
CA LEU A 180 2.97 -2.30 8.58
C LEU A 180 3.42 -1.01 7.88
N VAL A 181 3.80 -1.11 6.60
CA VAL A 181 4.08 0.02 5.71
C VAL A 181 2.80 0.37 4.96
N VAL A 182 2.30 1.60 5.15
CA VAL A 182 0.97 2.04 4.69
C VAL A 182 1.11 3.08 3.58
N LEU A 183 0.44 2.84 2.44
CA LEU A 183 0.34 3.79 1.34
C LEU A 183 -1.09 4.33 1.21
N HIS A 184 -1.23 5.66 1.31
CA HIS A 184 -2.53 6.34 1.22
C HIS A 184 -3.02 6.52 -0.23
N GLY A 185 -4.27 6.94 -0.38
CA GLY A 185 -4.88 7.25 -1.68
C GLY A 185 -4.49 8.61 -2.26
N LEU A 186 -5.17 9.01 -3.35
CA LEU A 186 -4.93 10.28 -4.03
C LEU A 186 -5.03 11.48 -3.07
N SER A 187 -4.00 12.32 -3.03
CA SER A 187 -3.90 13.58 -2.26
C SER A 187 -4.07 13.45 -0.74
N GLY A 188 -4.01 12.22 -0.19
CA GLY A 188 -4.25 11.92 1.21
C GLY A 188 -3.03 12.07 2.12
N GLY A 189 -2.90 11.15 3.08
CA GLY A 189 -1.80 11.13 4.05
C GLY A 189 -2.10 10.27 5.27
N SER A 190 -1.21 10.26 6.26
CA SER A 190 -1.40 9.60 7.56
C SER A 190 -2.65 10.05 8.36
N HIS A 191 -3.21 11.20 8.01
CA HIS A 191 -4.42 11.76 8.62
C HIS A 191 -5.71 11.09 8.14
N GLU A 192 -5.64 10.27 7.09
CA GLU A 192 -6.81 9.64 6.49
C GLU A 192 -7.49 8.64 7.43
N ILE A 193 -8.80 8.81 7.61
CA ILE A 193 -9.59 8.02 8.57
C ILE A 193 -9.63 6.54 8.18
N TYR A 194 -9.74 6.24 6.88
CA TYR A 194 -9.85 4.85 6.39
C TYR A 194 -8.61 4.00 6.72
N LEU A 195 -7.40 4.58 6.70
CA LEU A 195 -6.19 3.87 7.06
C LEU A 195 -6.01 3.81 8.58
N ARG A 196 -6.45 4.85 9.32
CA ARG A 196 -6.43 4.85 10.79
C ARG A 196 -7.34 3.77 11.37
N HIS A 197 -8.47 3.47 10.71
CA HIS A 197 -9.35 2.33 11.04
C HIS A 197 -8.63 0.98 11.00
N VAL A 198 -7.54 0.84 10.22
CA VAL A 198 -6.72 -0.38 10.16
C VAL A 198 -5.52 -0.29 11.11
N ILE A 199 -4.85 0.86 11.15
CA ILE A 199 -3.64 1.07 11.97
C ILE A 199 -3.94 0.93 13.46
N ALA A 200 -4.99 1.59 13.96
CA ALA A 200 -5.30 1.64 15.39
C ALA A 200 -5.41 0.24 16.04
N PRO A 201 -6.27 -0.68 15.55
CA PRO A 201 -6.39 -2.01 16.14
C PRO A 201 -5.12 -2.87 15.99
N LEU A 202 -4.30 -2.65 14.94
CA LEU A 202 -3.02 -3.37 14.80
C LEU A 202 -1.99 -2.84 15.80
N PHE A 203 -1.91 -1.52 15.97
CA PHE A 203 -1.02 -0.89 16.93
C PHE A 203 -1.36 -1.33 18.37
N GLU A 204 -2.65 -1.36 18.72
CA GLU A 204 -3.14 -1.93 19.99
C GLU A 204 -2.79 -3.41 20.14
N ALA A 205 -2.74 -4.17 19.04
CA ALA A 205 -2.32 -5.57 19.02
C ALA A 205 -0.78 -5.77 18.99
N GLY A 206 0.00 -4.71 19.26
CA GLY A 206 1.45 -4.78 19.34
C GLY A 206 2.15 -4.75 17.99
N TRP A 207 1.56 -4.14 16.97
CA TRP A 207 2.25 -3.86 15.71
C TRP A 207 2.88 -2.48 15.72
N ALA A 208 3.96 -2.32 14.96
CA ALA A 208 4.40 -1.01 14.52
C ALA A 208 3.76 -0.66 13.16
N ALA A 209 3.68 0.62 12.85
CA ALA A 209 3.22 1.08 11.55
C ALA A 209 3.90 2.38 11.16
N CYS A 210 4.12 2.55 9.85
CA CYS A 210 4.55 3.81 9.26
C CYS A 210 3.74 4.09 7.99
N VAL A 211 3.42 5.37 7.77
CA VAL A 211 2.70 5.82 6.59
C VAL A 211 3.66 6.62 5.72
N LEU A 212 3.87 6.16 4.48
CA LEU A 212 4.57 6.96 3.48
C LEU A 212 3.64 8.06 3.00
N ASN A 213 4.00 9.31 3.27
CA ASN A 213 3.31 10.44 2.69
C ASN A 213 3.92 10.73 1.32
N PHE A 214 3.12 10.51 0.27
CA PHE A 214 3.56 10.82 -1.08
C PHE A 214 3.96 12.29 -1.22
N ARG A 215 4.93 12.58 -2.10
CA ARG A 215 5.55 13.91 -2.22
C ARG A 215 4.50 15.01 -2.37
N GLY A 216 4.54 15.97 -1.43
CA GLY A 216 3.64 17.12 -1.34
C GLY A 216 2.36 16.90 -0.51
N CYS A 217 2.01 15.65 -0.21
CA CYS A 217 0.80 15.28 0.54
C CYS A 217 1.00 15.44 2.05
N ALA A 218 -0.08 15.33 2.84
CA ALA A 218 -0.02 15.37 4.31
C ALA A 218 0.75 16.58 4.89
N LYS A 219 0.69 17.76 4.25
CA LYS A 219 1.44 18.98 4.61
C LYS A 219 2.97 18.88 4.47
N SER A 220 3.47 17.84 3.81
CA SER A 220 4.87 17.70 3.42
C SER A 220 5.24 18.71 2.33
N ARG A 221 6.43 19.31 2.42
CA ARG A 221 6.99 20.17 1.36
C ARG A 221 7.83 19.33 0.42
N ILE A 222 7.65 19.55 -0.88
CA ILE A 222 8.60 19.00 -1.85
C ILE A 222 9.86 19.87 -1.89
N THR A 223 11.00 19.25 -2.19
CA THR A 223 12.32 19.88 -2.34
C THR A 223 12.94 19.59 -3.71
N SER A 224 12.09 19.15 -4.63
CA SER A 224 12.43 18.82 -6.01
C SER A 224 11.24 19.19 -6.90
N PRO A 225 11.44 19.40 -8.21
CA PRO A 225 10.38 19.89 -9.08
C PRO A 225 9.42 18.77 -9.56
N ILE A 226 9.27 17.71 -8.76
CA ILE A 226 8.41 16.56 -9.04
C ILE A 226 7.48 16.25 -7.86
N LEU A 227 6.22 15.96 -8.17
CA LEU A 227 5.25 15.37 -7.25
C LEU A 227 5.32 13.84 -7.33
N TYR A 228 4.42 13.16 -6.61
CA TYR A 228 4.13 11.75 -6.83
C TYR A 228 3.18 11.52 -8.01
N ASN A 229 3.11 10.27 -8.46
CA ASN A 229 2.14 9.79 -9.44
C ASN A 229 1.79 8.31 -9.15
N ALA A 230 0.93 7.71 -9.98
CA ALA A 230 0.46 6.33 -9.83
C ALA A 230 1.54 5.24 -10.04
N ARG A 231 2.74 5.64 -10.49
CA ARG A 231 3.92 4.82 -10.75
C ARG A 231 5.05 5.08 -9.73
N ALA A 232 4.78 5.87 -8.68
CA ALA A 232 5.78 6.34 -7.73
C ALA A 232 6.28 5.28 -6.72
N THR A 233 6.91 4.21 -7.21
CA THR A 233 7.43 3.11 -6.38
C THR A 233 8.78 3.41 -5.74
N TRP A 234 9.48 4.47 -6.16
CA TRP A 234 10.85 4.76 -5.70
C TRP A 234 10.94 5.15 -4.22
N ASP A 235 10.00 5.95 -3.69
CA ASP A 235 9.99 6.29 -2.26
C ASP A 235 9.50 5.11 -1.42
N VAL A 236 8.62 4.25 -1.96
CA VAL A 236 8.23 2.98 -1.33
C VAL A 236 9.45 2.09 -1.15
N ARG A 237 10.24 1.90 -2.22
CA ARG A 237 11.47 1.10 -2.19
C ARG A 237 12.49 1.62 -1.20
N GLN A 238 12.68 2.93 -1.13
CA GLN A 238 13.60 3.55 -0.17
C GLN A 238 13.13 3.37 1.27
N LEU A 239 11.85 3.61 1.55
CA LEU A 239 11.30 3.39 2.89
C LEU A 239 11.43 1.92 3.31
N VAL A 240 10.98 0.99 2.47
CA VAL A 240 11.01 -0.44 2.80
C VAL A 240 12.45 -0.92 2.97
N GLY A 241 13.39 -0.46 2.13
CA GLY A 241 14.81 -0.74 2.27
C GLY A 241 15.39 -0.22 3.59
N TRP A 242 15.10 1.04 3.95
CA TRP A 242 15.52 1.62 5.22
C TRP A 242 14.93 0.86 6.41
N VAL A 243 13.63 0.53 6.39
CA VAL A 243 12.98 -0.23 7.48
C VAL A 243 13.65 -1.59 7.64
N LYS A 244 13.95 -2.29 6.55
CA LYS A 244 14.60 -3.61 6.60
C LYS A 244 16.02 -3.52 7.19
N GLU A 245 16.77 -2.46 6.89
CA GLU A 245 18.09 -2.26 7.48
C GLU A 245 18.03 -1.82 8.95
N ALA A 246 17.14 -0.87 9.28
CA ALA A 246 16.97 -0.37 10.64
C ALA A 246 16.40 -1.43 11.60
N PHE A 247 15.63 -2.38 11.06
CA PHE A 247 14.91 -3.40 11.82
C PHE A 247 14.99 -4.79 11.15
N PRO A 248 16.19 -5.42 11.10
CA PRO A 248 16.42 -6.63 10.33
C PRO A 248 15.56 -7.83 10.76
N GLN A 249 15.16 -7.88 12.04
CA GLN A 249 14.36 -8.96 12.64
C GLN A 249 12.85 -8.71 12.60
N ARG A 250 12.39 -7.52 12.19
CA ARG A 250 10.97 -7.26 12.02
C ARG A 250 10.45 -7.89 10.74
N ARG A 251 9.27 -8.51 10.82
CA ARG A 251 8.49 -8.87 9.63
C ARG A 251 7.79 -7.65 9.09
N LEU A 252 7.93 -7.41 7.79
CA LEU A 252 7.40 -6.23 7.13
C LEU A 252 6.19 -6.60 6.30
N PHE A 253 5.12 -5.82 6.42
CA PHE A 253 3.89 -6.02 5.67
C PHE A 253 3.52 -4.73 4.95
N GLY A 254 2.95 -4.85 3.76
CA GLY A 254 2.46 -3.70 3.01
C GLY A 254 0.95 -3.59 3.07
N ILE A 255 0.42 -2.36 3.12
CA ILE A 255 -0.97 -2.10 2.76
C ILE A 255 -1.05 -0.85 1.90
N GLY A 256 -1.81 -0.92 0.83
CA GLY A 256 -2.12 0.23 0.01
C GLY A 256 -3.63 0.42 -0.11
N PHE A 257 -4.05 1.68 -0.15
CA PHE A 257 -5.44 2.09 -0.33
C PHE A 257 -5.61 2.90 -1.61
N SER A 258 -6.60 2.56 -2.43
CA SER A 258 -6.90 3.27 -3.67
C SER A 258 -5.65 3.43 -4.54
N LEU A 259 -5.25 4.66 -4.87
CA LEU A 259 -4.03 4.91 -5.63
C LEU A 259 -2.76 4.31 -4.97
N GLY A 260 -2.67 4.34 -3.65
CA GLY A 260 -1.57 3.70 -2.90
C GLY A 260 -1.58 2.18 -3.04
N ALA A 261 -2.75 1.57 -3.22
CA ALA A 261 -2.88 0.14 -3.53
C ALA A 261 -2.29 -0.17 -4.92
N ASN A 262 -2.60 0.66 -5.92
CA ASN A 262 -2.01 0.53 -7.26
C ASN A 262 -0.48 0.71 -7.25
N VAL A 263 0.03 1.71 -6.52
CA VAL A 263 1.48 1.93 -6.36
C VAL A 263 2.13 0.73 -5.65
N LEU A 264 1.52 0.22 -4.58
CA LEU A 264 2.03 -0.96 -3.86
C LEU A 264 2.07 -2.19 -4.77
N THR A 265 1.00 -2.49 -5.50
CA THR A 265 0.98 -3.63 -6.44
C THR A 265 2.08 -3.52 -7.50
N ASN A 266 2.30 -2.32 -8.05
CA ASN A 266 3.42 -2.09 -8.97
C ASN A 266 4.77 -2.36 -8.31
N TYR A 267 5.00 -1.85 -7.09
CA TYR A 267 6.22 -2.11 -6.32
C TYR A 267 6.44 -3.61 -6.08
N LEU A 268 5.41 -4.34 -5.65
CA LEU A 268 5.48 -5.79 -5.42
C LEU A 268 5.86 -6.55 -6.70
N GLY A 269 5.31 -6.14 -7.85
CA GLY A 269 5.65 -6.73 -9.15
C GLY A 269 7.07 -6.41 -9.62
N GLU A 270 7.59 -5.22 -9.30
CA GLU A 270 8.97 -4.82 -9.61
C GLU A 270 9.99 -5.60 -8.78
N GLU A 271 9.74 -5.76 -7.48
CA GLU A 271 10.65 -6.49 -6.61
C GLU A 271 10.58 -8.01 -6.84
N GLY A 272 9.41 -8.53 -7.21
CA GLY A 272 9.19 -9.96 -7.45
C GLY A 272 9.64 -10.80 -6.25
N ALA A 273 10.56 -11.75 -6.49
CA ALA A 273 11.09 -12.63 -5.46
C ALA A 273 12.03 -11.94 -4.46
N SER A 274 12.57 -10.76 -4.81
CA SER A 274 13.43 -9.97 -3.93
C SER A 274 12.64 -9.05 -3.00
N CYS A 275 11.30 -9.09 -3.04
CA CYS A 275 10.47 -8.22 -2.23
C CYS A 275 10.68 -8.52 -0.73
N PRO A 276 11.10 -7.54 0.08
CA PRO A 276 11.34 -7.74 1.51
C PRO A 276 10.05 -7.81 2.35
N LEU A 277 8.88 -7.55 1.75
CA LEU A 277 7.59 -7.65 2.44
C LEU A 277 7.15 -9.11 2.52
N SER A 278 6.68 -9.54 3.69
CA SER A 278 6.20 -10.90 3.96
C SER A 278 4.79 -11.17 3.44
N ALA A 279 3.95 -10.13 3.37
CA ALA A 279 2.67 -10.14 2.66
C ALA A 279 2.17 -8.71 2.44
N ALA A 280 1.17 -8.56 1.58
CA ALA A 280 0.55 -7.26 1.31
C ALA A 280 -0.99 -7.30 1.29
N VAL A 281 -1.61 -6.16 1.56
CA VAL A 281 -3.05 -5.94 1.40
C VAL A 281 -3.30 -4.86 0.37
N ILE A 282 -4.16 -5.13 -0.60
CA ILE A 282 -4.48 -4.24 -1.72
C ILE A 282 -5.96 -3.85 -1.63
N CYS A 283 -6.26 -2.68 -1.06
CA CYS A 283 -7.63 -2.27 -0.77
C CYS A 283 -8.14 -1.19 -1.73
N SER A 284 -9.27 -1.45 -2.41
CA SER A 284 -9.90 -0.51 -3.36
C SER A 284 -8.99 -0.03 -4.50
N SER A 285 -8.04 -0.86 -4.94
CA SER A 285 -7.09 -0.52 -6.01
C SER A 285 -7.79 -0.29 -7.36
N PRO A 286 -7.54 0.84 -8.05
CA PRO A 286 -7.92 1.02 -9.44
C PRO A 286 -6.90 0.32 -10.35
N TRP A 287 -7.07 -1.00 -10.53
CA TRP A 287 -6.11 -1.87 -11.22
C TRP A 287 -5.81 -1.46 -12.67
N ASN A 288 -6.83 -0.97 -13.37
CA ASN A 288 -6.72 -0.44 -14.73
C ASN A 288 -7.17 1.03 -14.75
N LEU A 289 -6.19 1.92 -14.68
CA LEU A 289 -6.39 3.37 -14.63
C LEU A 289 -7.03 3.92 -15.89
N GLU A 290 -6.79 3.31 -17.05
CA GLU A 290 -7.39 3.74 -18.31
C GLU A 290 -8.90 3.45 -18.31
N VAL A 291 -9.29 2.24 -17.89
CA VAL A 291 -10.70 1.85 -17.76
C VAL A 291 -11.38 2.70 -16.69
N SER A 292 -10.77 2.88 -15.51
CA SER A 292 -11.29 3.77 -14.46
C SER A 292 -11.49 5.21 -14.98
N SER A 293 -10.53 5.75 -15.74
CA SER A 293 -10.64 7.10 -16.31
C SER A 293 -11.79 7.21 -17.32
N LYS A 294 -11.94 6.21 -18.21
CA LYS A 294 -13.08 6.15 -19.15
C LYS A 294 -14.41 6.02 -18.42
N ALA A 295 -14.48 5.21 -17.37
CA ALA A 295 -15.69 5.02 -16.57
C ALA A 295 -16.12 6.31 -15.85
N LEU A 296 -15.16 7.03 -15.26
CA LEU A 296 -15.39 8.36 -14.68
C LEU A 296 -15.94 9.34 -15.71
N LYS A 297 -15.45 9.30 -16.96
CA LYS A 297 -15.93 10.21 -18.03
C LYS A 297 -17.31 9.83 -18.59
N ARG A 298 -17.77 8.59 -18.40
CA ARG A 298 -19.01 8.06 -18.99
C ARG A 298 -20.28 8.62 -18.34
N THR A 299 -20.24 8.90 -17.04
CA THR A 299 -21.44 9.33 -16.29
C THR A 299 -21.30 10.74 -15.78
N TRP A 300 -22.43 11.44 -15.62
CA TRP A 300 -22.43 12.79 -15.06
C TRP A 300 -21.84 12.80 -13.64
N MET A 301 -22.21 11.84 -12.79
CA MET A 301 -21.63 11.69 -11.44
C MET A 301 -20.12 11.41 -11.50
N GLY A 302 -19.69 10.50 -12.37
CA GLY A 302 -18.28 10.23 -12.63
C GLY A 302 -17.48 11.50 -12.96
N MET A 303 -18.00 12.32 -13.87
CA MET A 303 -17.28 13.46 -14.42
C MET A 303 -17.36 14.70 -13.51
N GLU A 304 -18.58 15.12 -13.17
CA GLU A 304 -18.83 16.40 -12.50
C GLU A 304 -18.75 16.31 -10.98
N VAL A 305 -18.81 15.12 -10.39
CA VAL A 305 -18.60 14.92 -8.96
C VAL A 305 -17.21 14.36 -8.69
N TYR A 306 -16.91 13.13 -9.08
CA TYR A 306 -15.65 12.47 -8.71
C TYR A 306 -14.43 13.03 -9.44
N SER A 307 -14.42 13.02 -10.78
CA SER A 307 -13.26 13.46 -11.57
C SER A 307 -12.93 14.94 -11.33
N LYS A 308 -13.96 15.79 -11.22
CA LYS A 308 -13.82 17.21 -10.89
C LYS A 308 -13.27 17.44 -9.48
N THR A 309 -13.76 16.70 -8.48
CA THR A 309 -13.27 16.82 -7.09
C THR A 309 -11.82 16.38 -6.99
N MET A 310 -11.48 15.22 -7.55
CA MET A 310 -10.10 14.72 -7.59
C MET A 310 -9.16 15.67 -8.35
N GLY A 311 -9.59 16.20 -9.50
CA GLY A 311 -8.83 17.21 -10.25
C GLY A 311 -8.61 18.49 -9.44
N SER A 312 -9.63 18.96 -8.72
CA SER A 312 -9.51 20.13 -7.84
C SER A 312 -8.53 19.89 -6.69
N ASN A 313 -8.56 18.70 -6.07
CA ASN A 313 -7.61 18.33 -5.02
C ASN A 313 -6.17 18.30 -5.54
N MET A 314 -5.94 17.72 -6.72
CA MET A 314 -4.62 17.68 -7.34
C MET A 314 -4.14 19.08 -7.77
N LYS A 315 -5.02 19.94 -8.29
CA LYS A 315 -4.70 21.34 -8.56
C LYS A 315 -4.33 22.09 -7.29
N ASN A 316 -5.07 21.90 -6.19
CA ASN A 316 -4.74 22.53 -4.90
C ASN A 316 -3.38 22.05 -4.36
N LEU A 317 -3.06 20.76 -4.53
CA LEU A 317 -1.75 20.21 -4.20
C LEU A 317 -0.64 20.89 -5.04
N PHE A 318 -0.87 21.05 -6.34
CA PHE A 318 0.04 21.77 -7.22
C PHE A 318 0.25 23.22 -6.77
N GLU A 319 -0.81 23.98 -6.48
CA GLU A 319 -0.68 25.38 -6.05
C GLU A 319 0.10 25.52 -4.74
N GLN A 320 0.00 24.57 -3.82
CA GLN A 320 0.78 24.57 -2.57
C GLN A 320 2.29 24.46 -2.80
N HIS A 321 2.70 23.90 -3.94
CA HIS A 321 4.10 23.60 -4.25
C HIS A 321 4.55 24.20 -5.58
N VAL A 322 3.80 25.17 -6.12
CA VAL A 322 4.02 25.72 -7.47
C VAL A 322 5.42 26.30 -7.63
N ASP A 323 5.99 26.91 -6.58
CA ASP A 323 7.32 27.50 -6.59
C ASP A 323 8.42 26.47 -6.87
N GLU A 324 8.25 25.23 -6.39
CA GLU A 324 9.19 24.14 -6.66
C GLU A 324 8.85 23.41 -7.96
N ILE A 325 7.58 23.09 -8.19
CA ILE A 325 7.15 22.34 -9.39
C ILE A 325 7.43 23.12 -10.68
N SER A 326 7.23 24.44 -10.67
CA SER A 326 7.45 25.31 -11.84
C SER A 326 8.91 25.41 -12.28
N LYS A 327 9.86 24.95 -11.45
CA LYS A 327 11.27 24.83 -11.84
C LYS A 327 11.49 23.70 -12.85
N HIS A 328 10.54 22.76 -13.01
CA HIS A 328 10.62 21.76 -14.06
C HIS A 328 10.35 22.41 -15.43
N PRO A 329 11.24 22.30 -16.42
CA PRO A 329 11.12 23.01 -17.69
C PRO A 329 9.89 22.60 -18.53
N ALA A 330 9.35 21.41 -18.29
CA ALA A 330 8.16 20.91 -18.99
C ALA A 330 6.83 21.41 -18.39
N VAL A 331 6.85 22.10 -17.24
CA VAL A 331 5.62 22.51 -16.53
C VAL A 331 5.09 23.83 -17.09
N ASN A 332 3.83 23.82 -17.53
CA ASN A 332 3.10 25.03 -17.88
C ASN A 332 2.09 25.36 -16.78
N VAL A 333 2.47 26.28 -15.89
CA VAL A 333 1.68 26.67 -14.71
C VAL A 333 0.26 27.10 -15.08
N GLU A 334 0.10 27.90 -16.13
CA GLU A 334 -1.20 28.42 -16.54
C GLU A 334 -2.12 27.33 -17.10
N ARG A 335 -1.57 26.31 -17.77
CA ARG A 335 -2.38 25.16 -18.20
C ARG A 335 -2.86 24.34 -17.03
N VAL A 336 -1.99 24.07 -16.05
CA VAL A 336 -2.37 23.34 -14.81
C VAL A 336 -3.43 24.13 -14.02
N ARG A 337 -3.31 25.45 -13.96
CA ARG A 337 -4.33 26.33 -13.34
C ARG A 337 -5.68 26.28 -14.02
N ASN A 338 -5.74 25.97 -15.31
CA ASN A 338 -6.98 25.96 -16.07
C ASN A 338 -7.68 24.59 -16.10
N ILE A 339 -7.11 23.55 -15.48
CA ILE A 339 -7.74 22.23 -15.41
C ILE A 339 -9.01 22.26 -14.55
N LYS A 340 -9.98 21.43 -14.94
CA LYS A 340 -11.23 21.16 -14.21
C LYS A 340 -11.30 19.72 -13.72
N TYR A 341 -10.73 18.76 -14.46
CA TYR A 341 -10.87 17.33 -14.19
C TYR A 341 -9.52 16.64 -13.96
N LEU A 342 -9.54 15.49 -13.27
CA LEU A 342 -8.33 14.72 -12.96
C LEU A 342 -7.51 14.36 -14.21
N HIS A 343 -8.15 13.93 -15.28
CA HIS A 343 -7.43 13.55 -16.51
C HIS A 343 -6.77 14.73 -17.22
N GLU A 344 -7.26 15.96 -17.00
CA GLU A 344 -6.60 17.16 -17.49
C GLU A 344 -5.38 17.49 -16.63
N PHE A 345 -5.44 17.30 -15.30
CA PHE A 345 -4.26 17.39 -14.44
C PHE A 345 -3.18 16.41 -14.89
N ASP A 346 -3.56 15.17 -15.16
CA ASP A 346 -2.62 14.16 -15.66
C ASP A 346 -2.04 14.55 -17.03
N ARG A 347 -2.84 15.10 -17.94
CA ARG A 347 -2.39 15.57 -19.25
C ARG A 347 -1.46 16.77 -19.17
N GLU A 348 -1.76 17.76 -18.34
CA GLU A 348 -1.01 19.03 -18.29
C GLU A 348 0.20 18.99 -17.35
N LEU A 349 0.22 18.07 -16.37
CA LEU A 349 1.33 17.93 -15.43
C LEU A 349 2.04 16.58 -15.53
N GLN A 350 1.32 15.47 -15.30
CA GLN A 350 1.97 14.16 -15.22
C GLN A 350 2.55 13.73 -16.57
N GLY A 351 1.87 14.01 -17.68
CA GLY A 351 2.38 13.75 -19.02
C GLY A 351 3.71 14.46 -19.28
N PRO A 352 3.76 15.80 -19.24
CA PRO A 352 4.97 16.56 -19.50
C PRO A 352 6.14 16.28 -18.54
N VAL A 353 5.87 16.17 -17.23
CA VAL A 353 6.93 15.96 -16.22
C VAL A 353 7.57 14.59 -16.38
N TRP A 354 6.79 13.56 -16.72
CA TRP A 354 7.27 12.18 -16.80
C TRP A 354 7.49 11.69 -18.23
N GLY A 355 7.35 12.57 -19.23
CA GLY A 355 7.57 12.23 -20.63
C GLY A 355 6.50 11.35 -21.27
N TYR A 356 5.29 11.26 -20.68
CA TYR A 356 4.20 10.55 -21.36
C TYR A 356 3.58 11.41 -22.46
N PRO A 357 3.44 10.88 -23.68
CA PRO A 357 2.88 11.64 -24.80
C PRO A 357 1.38 11.95 -24.65
N THR A 358 0.66 11.18 -23.80
CA THR A 358 -0.75 11.38 -23.47
C THR A 358 -1.03 10.88 -22.06
N GLU A 359 -2.11 11.34 -21.43
CA GLU A 359 -2.59 10.81 -20.14
C GLU A 359 -2.94 9.31 -20.25
N THR A 360 -3.39 8.83 -21.40
CA THR A 360 -3.69 7.39 -21.59
C THR A 360 -2.44 6.53 -21.74
N ALA A 361 -1.33 7.08 -22.25
CA ALA A 361 -0.03 6.41 -22.19
C ALA A 361 0.45 6.26 -20.74
N TYR A 362 0.29 7.33 -19.95
CA TYR A 362 0.52 7.29 -18.50
C TYR A 362 -0.36 6.25 -17.80
N TYR A 363 -1.66 6.21 -18.09
CA TYR A 363 -2.57 5.25 -17.45
C TYR A 363 -2.23 3.80 -17.78
N ARG A 364 -1.88 3.50 -19.04
CA ARG A 364 -1.46 2.14 -19.43
C ARG A 364 -0.17 1.72 -18.72
N ASP A 365 0.79 2.62 -18.60
CA ASP A 365 2.01 2.36 -17.85
C ASP A 365 1.75 2.16 -16.35
N ALA A 366 1.02 3.09 -15.73
CA ALA A 366 0.86 3.10 -14.29
C ALA A 366 -0.17 2.08 -13.76
N SER A 367 -1.01 1.49 -14.62
CA SER A 367 -1.98 0.45 -14.25
C SER A 367 -1.30 -0.79 -13.68
N SER A 368 -1.70 -1.24 -12.51
CA SER A 368 -1.06 -2.35 -11.80
C SER A 368 -1.53 -3.76 -12.19
N ILE A 369 -2.49 -3.88 -13.11
CA ILE A 369 -3.03 -5.17 -13.57
C ILE A 369 -1.95 -6.15 -14.05
N ASP A 370 -1.04 -5.71 -14.93
CA ASP A 370 0.04 -6.58 -15.43
C ASP A 370 1.04 -6.94 -14.30
N SER A 371 1.22 -6.06 -13.32
CA SER A 371 2.16 -6.28 -12.21
C SER A 371 1.80 -7.50 -11.36
N ILE A 372 0.52 -7.93 -11.36
CA ILE A 372 0.02 -9.15 -10.68
C ILE A 372 0.86 -10.39 -11.04
N PHE A 373 1.22 -10.54 -12.32
CA PHE A 373 1.94 -11.71 -12.80
C PHE A 373 3.39 -11.80 -12.29
N ALA A 374 3.95 -10.68 -11.84
CA ALA A 374 5.33 -10.59 -11.38
C ALA A 374 5.47 -10.69 -9.85
N ILE A 375 4.38 -10.51 -9.09
CA ILE A 375 4.38 -10.61 -7.63
C ILE A 375 4.77 -12.03 -7.18
N LYS A 376 5.65 -12.13 -6.17
CA LYS A 376 6.10 -13.39 -5.56
C LYS A 376 5.94 -13.44 -4.04
N VAL A 377 5.11 -12.55 -3.48
CA VAL A 377 4.76 -12.53 -2.06
C VAL A 377 3.24 -12.60 -1.91
N PRO A 378 2.71 -13.23 -0.85
CA PRO A 378 1.27 -13.34 -0.61
C PRO A 378 0.62 -11.96 -0.59
N PHE A 379 -0.48 -11.79 -1.33
CA PHE A 379 -1.27 -10.58 -1.25
C PHE A 379 -2.78 -10.86 -1.21
N PHE A 380 -3.46 -10.05 -0.40
CA PHE A 380 -4.91 -10.10 -0.24
C PHE A 380 -5.55 -8.82 -0.76
N ALA A 381 -6.29 -8.92 -1.86
CA ALA A 381 -7.02 -7.81 -2.45
C ALA A 381 -8.47 -7.76 -1.95
N ILE A 382 -8.98 -6.57 -1.64
CA ILE A 382 -10.36 -6.34 -1.23
C ILE A 382 -10.97 -5.25 -2.11
N GLN A 383 -12.08 -5.57 -2.78
CA GLN A 383 -12.71 -4.73 -3.80
C GLN A 383 -14.23 -4.74 -3.67
N ALA A 384 -14.87 -3.59 -3.91
CA ALA A 384 -16.32 -3.49 -3.97
C ALA A 384 -16.74 -3.45 -5.45
N GLU A 385 -17.66 -4.32 -5.85
CA GLU A 385 -18.11 -4.41 -7.25
C GLU A 385 -18.91 -3.16 -7.68
N ASP A 386 -19.47 -2.44 -6.72
CA ASP A 386 -20.22 -1.19 -6.93
C ASP A 386 -19.39 0.08 -6.68
N ASP A 387 -18.06 -0.04 -6.54
CA ASP A 387 -17.15 1.10 -6.39
C ASP A 387 -17.25 2.04 -7.62
N PRO A 388 -17.59 3.33 -7.44
CA PRO A 388 -17.75 4.26 -8.55
C PRO A 388 -16.42 4.83 -9.11
N ILE A 389 -15.28 4.52 -8.48
CA ILE A 389 -13.94 5.01 -8.83
C ILE A 389 -13.06 3.84 -9.31
N ALA A 390 -12.90 2.81 -8.48
CA ALA A 390 -12.23 1.56 -8.82
C ALA A 390 -13.25 0.55 -9.37
N VAL A 391 -13.81 0.89 -10.53
CA VAL A 391 -15.01 0.23 -11.09
C VAL A 391 -14.87 -1.28 -11.30
N GLY A 392 -15.98 -1.99 -11.11
CA GLY A 392 -16.07 -3.45 -11.29
C GLY A 392 -15.58 -3.95 -12.67
N GLU A 393 -15.80 -3.18 -13.74
CA GLU A 393 -15.32 -3.50 -15.10
C GLU A 393 -13.79 -3.44 -15.27
N ALA A 394 -13.08 -2.88 -14.30
CA ALA A 394 -11.62 -2.81 -14.25
C ALA A 394 -10.99 -3.86 -13.32
N LEU A 395 -11.79 -4.75 -12.71
CA LEU A 395 -11.28 -5.75 -11.77
C LEU A 395 -10.57 -6.91 -12.50
N PRO A 396 -9.39 -7.32 -12.02
CA PRO A 396 -8.51 -8.27 -12.72
C PRO A 396 -8.88 -9.72 -12.42
N TYR A 397 -10.13 -10.11 -12.67
CA TYR A 397 -10.64 -11.44 -12.29
C TYR A 397 -9.84 -12.59 -12.93
N GLU A 398 -9.43 -12.42 -14.19
CA GLU A 398 -8.72 -13.47 -14.91
C GLU A 398 -7.23 -13.47 -14.55
N GLU A 399 -6.63 -12.30 -14.37
CA GLU A 399 -5.22 -12.17 -13.99
C GLU A 399 -4.96 -12.69 -12.57
N ILE A 400 -5.89 -12.45 -11.63
CA ILE A 400 -5.82 -13.01 -10.27
C ILE A 400 -5.85 -14.54 -10.30
N LYS A 401 -6.60 -15.16 -11.23
CA LYS A 401 -6.64 -16.62 -11.39
C LYS A 401 -5.39 -17.21 -12.02
N GLN A 402 -4.43 -16.38 -12.47
CA GLN A 402 -3.15 -16.84 -13.02
C GLN A 402 -1.99 -16.77 -12.02
N THR A 403 -2.17 -16.14 -10.86
CA THR A 403 -1.12 -16.03 -9.85
C THR A 403 -1.43 -16.90 -8.62
N PRO A 404 -0.47 -17.72 -8.13
CA PRO A 404 -0.66 -18.47 -6.90
C PRO A 404 -0.55 -17.58 -5.65
N TYR A 405 0.02 -16.39 -5.77
CA TYR A 405 0.35 -15.50 -4.66
C TYR A 405 -0.78 -14.54 -4.28
N GLY A 406 -1.89 -14.52 -5.03
CA GLY A 406 -2.94 -13.52 -4.90
C GLY A 406 -4.31 -14.11 -4.64
N VAL A 407 -5.03 -13.54 -3.69
CA VAL A 407 -6.47 -13.77 -3.51
C VAL A 407 -7.19 -12.44 -3.57
N MET A 408 -8.24 -12.34 -4.38
CA MET A 408 -9.12 -11.19 -4.43
C MET A 408 -10.47 -11.52 -3.80
N CYS A 409 -10.83 -10.81 -2.74
CA CYS A 409 -12.17 -10.79 -2.17
C CYS A 409 -12.97 -9.64 -2.79
N THR A 410 -14.11 -9.96 -3.39
CA THR A 410 -15.07 -8.97 -3.87
C THR A 410 -16.31 -8.96 -2.99
N THR A 411 -16.87 -7.77 -2.77
CA THR A 411 -18.20 -7.62 -2.20
C THR A 411 -19.14 -6.99 -3.22
N SER A 412 -20.38 -7.47 -3.31
CA SER A 412 -21.38 -6.91 -4.24
C SER A 412 -21.76 -5.45 -3.93
N TRP A 413 -21.41 -4.97 -2.73
CA TRP A 413 -21.69 -3.63 -2.23
C TRP A 413 -20.59 -3.22 -1.26
N GLY A 414 -20.12 -1.99 -1.36
CA GLY A 414 -19.14 -1.41 -0.46
C GLY A 414 -18.78 0.04 -0.76
N GLY A 415 -18.78 0.46 -2.03
CA GLY A 415 -18.26 1.77 -2.46
C GLY A 415 -16.75 1.96 -2.22
N HIS A 416 -16.21 3.08 -2.67
CA HIS A 416 -14.77 3.34 -2.64
C HIS A 416 -14.27 3.60 -1.22
N LEU A 417 -13.32 2.79 -0.72
CA LEU A 417 -12.73 2.91 0.63
C LEU A 417 -13.79 3.02 1.75
N SER A 418 -14.98 2.45 1.51
CA SER A 418 -16.16 2.75 2.30
C SER A 418 -16.55 1.59 3.22
N TRP A 419 -17.37 0.64 2.73
CA TRP A 419 -17.91 -0.48 3.50
C TRP A 419 -18.42 -0.10 4.89
N PHE A 420 -19.16 1.00 4.99
CA PHE A 420 -19.66 1.45 6.27
C PHE A 420 -20.70 0.48 6.84
N GLU A 421 -20.44 0.02 8.05
CA GLU A 421 -21.36 -0.76 8.87
C GLU A 421 -22.28 0.17 9.66
N TYR A 422 -23.28 -0.41 10.33
CA TYR A 422 -24.04 0.32 11.34
C TYR A 422 -23.10 0.78 12.47
N GLY A 423 -23.21 2.04 12.89
CA GLY A 423 -22.29 2.65 13.85
C GLY A 423 -21.09 3.38 13.23
N GLY A 424 -20.87 3.24 11.91
CA GLY A 424 -19.88 4.02 11.17
C GLY A 424 -18.49 3.39 11.05
N THR A 425 -18.27 2.20 11.63
CA THR A 425 -17.05 1.41 11.38
C THR A 425 -17.00 0.90 9.94
N ARG A 426 -15.82 0.47 9.49
CA ARG A 426 -15.61 -0.05 8.15
C ARG A 426 -15.45 -1.56 8.18
N TRP A 427 -16.27 -2.28 7.42
CA TRP A 427 -16.25 -3.75 7.39
C TRP A 427 -14.88 -4.27 6.97
N PHE A 428 -14.21 -3.63 6.00
CA PHE A 428 -12.91 -4.08 5.49
C PHE A 428 -11.81 -4.10 6.55
N THR A 429 -11.95 -3.36 7.67
CA THR A 429 -10.98 -3.41 8.75
C THR A 429 -10.80 -4.84 9.27
N LYS A 430 -11.90 -5.59 9.42
CA LYS A 430 -11.91 -6.94 10.00
C LYS A 430 -11.12 -7.97 9.15
N PRO A 431 -11.41 -8.15 7.84
CA PRO A 431 -10.62 -9.05 7.01
C PRO A 431 -9.15 -8.65 6.92
N ILE A 432 -8.85 -7.35 6.84
CA ILE A 432 -7.47 -6.85 6.75
C ILE A 432 -6.67 -7.15 8.01
N THR A 433 -7.17 -6.73 9.18
CA THR A 433 -6.42 -6.89 10.44
C THR A 433 -6.31 -8.35 10.84
N THR A 434 -7.34 -9.17 10.56
CA THR A 434 -7.31 -10.62 10.82
C THR A 434 -6.31 -11.31 9.90
N PHE A 435 -6.29 -10.98 8.61
CA PHE A 435 -5.33 -11.55 7.66
C PHE A 435 -3.89 -11.22 8.07
N LEU A 436 -3.58 -9.93 8.30
CA LEU A 436 -2.26 -9.48 8.72
C LEU A 436 -1.82 -10.14 10.03
N THR A 437 -2.70 -10.18 11.03
CA THR A 437 -2.43 -10.84 12.32
C THR A 437 -2.14 -12.32 12.12
N LYS A 438 -2.93 -13.06 11.34
CA LYS A 438 -2.67 -14.49 11.10
C LYS A 438 -1.36 -14.71 10.33
N MET A 439 -1.06 -13.89 9.32
CA MET A 439 0.22 -13.95 8.61
C MET A 439 1.40 -13.78 9.56
N ALA A 440 1.36 -12.80 10.48
CA ALA A 440 2.45 -12.57 11.43
C ALA A 440 2.56 -13.64 12.53
N THR A 441 1.42 -14.14 13.02
CA THR A 441 1.38 -14.98 14.22
C THR A 441 1.32 -16.47 13.94
N LYS A 442 0.61 -16.91 12.89
CA LYS A 442 0.34 -18.33 12.61
C LYS A 442 1.18 -18.91 11.48
N ILE A 443 1.57 -18.10 10.49
CA ILE A 443 2.34 -18.56 9.35
C ILE A 443 3.82 -18.57 9.69
N ASP A 444 4.51 -19.65 9.33
CA ASP A 444 5.96 -19.73 9.34
C ASP A 444 6.50 -18.99 8.11
N LEU A 445 6.90 -17.74 8.31
CA LEU A 445 7.38 -16.85 7.25
C LEU A 445 8.84 -17.13 6.84
N ASP A 446 9.52 -18.08 7.49
CA ASP A 446 10.85 -18.56 7.08
C ASP A 446 10.79 -19.82 6.23
N ALA A 447 9.66 -20.54 6.29
CA ALA A 447 9.43 -21.68 5.42
C ALA A 447 9.29 -21.23 3.95
N PRO A 448 9.84 -22.01 3.00
CA PRO A 448 9.68 -21.71 1.58
C PRO A 448 8.21 -21.76 1.16
N TYR A 449 7.84 -20.86 0.25
CA TYR A 449 6.53 -20.85 -0.38
C TYR A 449 6.34 -22.09 -1.26
N ASN A 450 5.32 -22.90 -0.96
CA ASN A 450 4.99 -24.09 -1.72
C ASN A 450 3.79 -23.82 -2.65
N ILE A 451 3.91 -24.15 -3.94
CA ILE A 451 2.83 -24.05 -4.91
C ILE A 451 2.48 -25.46 -5.37
N GLU A 452 1.26 -25.90 -5.07
CA GLU A 452 0.80 -27.23 -5.50
C GLU A 452 0.89 -27.40 -7.02
N GLY A 453 1.55 -28.48 -7.45
CA GLY A 453 1.69 -28.82 -8.87
C GLY A 453 2.73 -28.02 -9.65
N ALA A 454 3.54 -27.15 -9.02
CA ALA A 454 4.64 -26.44 -9.69
C ALA A 454 5.63 -27.43 -10.36
N ASP A 455 5.97 -28.51 -9.65
CA ASP A 455 6.85 -29.57 -10.19
C ASP A 455 6.21 -30.27 -11.40
N ALA A 456 4.90 -30.52 -11.38
CA ALA A 456 4.20 -31.16 -12.50
C ALA A 456 4.16 -30.27 -13.75
N GLN A 457 4.08 -28.94 -13.60
CA GLN A 457 4.17 -27.99 -14.72
C GLN A 457 5.59 -27.85 -15.27
N GLU A 458 6.61 -27.86 -14.40
CA GLU A 458 8.00 -27.83 -14.85
C GLU A 458 8.41 -29.13 -15.54
N ILE A 459 7.97 -30.29 -15.02
CA ILE A 459 8.16 -31.60 -15.64
C ILE A 459 7.45 -31.63 -17.00
N ASN A 460 6.17 -31.25 -17.11
CA ASN A 460 5.48 -31.21 -18.41
C ASN A 460 6.16 -30.28 -19.43
N ARG A 461 6.71 -29.13 -18.98
CA ARG A 461 7.50 -28.24 -19.86
C ARG A 461 8.82 -28.86 -20.30
N LYS A 462 9.50 -29.64 -19.45
CA LYS A 462 10.73 -30.37 -19.80
C LYS A 462 10.44 -31.59 -20.70
N THR A 463 9.35 -32.31 -20.48
CA THR A 463 8.96 -33.47 -21.31
C THR A 463 8.50 -33.05 -22.72
N GLN A 464 7.85 -31.88 -22.85
CA GLN A 464 7.48 -31.31 -24.17
C GLN A 464 8.68 -30.78 -24.98
N GLN A 465 9.87 -30.65 -24.38
CA GLN A 465 11.08 -30.26 -25.10
C GLN A 465 11.76 -31.41 -25.86
N GLN A 466 11.24 -32.64 -25.79
CA GLN A 466 11.67 -33.72 -26.68
C GLN A 466 10.99 -33.61 -28.05
N ASP A 467 11.78 -33.24 -29.06
CA ASP A 467 11.59 -33.50 -30.49
C ASP A 467 10.32 -32.99 -31.20
N THR A 468 9.86 -31.78 -30.86
CA THR A 468 9.05 -31.00 -31.82
C THR A 468 9.67 -29.62 -32.04
N TYR A 469 9.81 -29.23 -33.29
CA TYR A 469 10.17 -27.87 -33.67
C TYR A 469 9.02 -26.95 -33.22
N VAL A 470 9.11 -26.43 -32.00
CA VAL A 470 8.15 -25.46 -31.50
C VAL A 470 8.57 -24.10 -32.07
N ASP A 471 7.73 -23.54 -32.94
CA ASP A 471 7.85 -22.16 -33.43
C ASP A 471 8.18 -21.19 -32.27
N PRO A 472 8.84 -20.06 -32.54
CA PRO A 472 9.28 -19.15 -31.48
C PRO A 472 8.11 -18.76 -30.58
N MET A 473 8.11 -19.27 -29.34
CA MET A 473 7.08 -18.94 -28.36
C MET A 473 7.41 -17.56 -27.77
N PRO A 474 6.65 -16.50 -28.12
CA PRO A 474 6.88 -15.18 -27.55
C PRO A 474 6.68 -15.25 -26.03
N LYS A 475 7.65 -14.72 -25.27
CA LYS A 475 7.56 -14.66 -23.81
C LYS A 475 6.88 -13.37 -23.40
N PHE A 476 5.75 -13.49 -22.69
CA PHE A 476 5.09 -12.35 -22.06
C PHE A 476 5.86 -11.94 -20.80
N PHE A 477 6.54 -10.80 -20.84
CA PHE A 477 7.20 -10.22 -19.66
C PHE A 477 6.40 -9.03 -19.15
N ALA A 478 5.55 -9.27 -18.16
CA ALA A 478 4.62 -8.26 -17.62
C ALA A 478 5.29 -6.91 -17.33
N MET A 479 6.42 -6.93 -16.62
CA MET A 479 7.09 -5.70 -16.19
C MET A 479 7.85 -4.95 -17.29
N ARG A 480 8.11 -5.57 -18.46
CA ARG A 480 8.82 -4.88 -19.58
C ARG A 480 7.96 -3.87 -20.33
N ARG A 481 6.62 -3.92 -20.15
CA ARG A 481 5.69 -2.95 -20.75
C ARG A 481 5.67 -1.63 -20.00
N LYS A 482 6.33 -1.58 -18.86
CA LYS A 482 6.43 -0.39 -18.03
C LYS A 482 7.54 0.53 -18.57
N MET A 483 7.37 1.83 -18.38
CA MET A 483 8.45 2.81 -18.53
C MET A 483 9.64 2.36 -17.69
N ASP A 484 10.83 2.40 -18.30
CA ASP A 484 12.06 2.15 -17.57
C ASP A 484 12.24 3.27 -16.54
N LEU A 485 12.07 2.92 -15.27
CA LEU A 485 12.38 3.80 -14.17
C LEU A 485 13.84 3.52 -13.81
N PRO A 486 14.76 4.50 -13.86
CA PRO A 486 16.07 4.34 -13.26
C PRO A 486 15.92 4.09 -11.75
N ILE A 487 15.95 2.81 -11.36
CA ILE A 487 15.84 2.36 -9.98
C ILE A 487 17.25 2.27 -9.40
N VAL A 488 17.52 3.07 -8.37
CA VAL A 488 18.70 2.89 -7.52
C VAL A 488 18.27 2.03 -6.33
N HIS A 489 18.86 0.85 -6.17
CA HIS A 489 18.66 0.06 -4.97
C HIS A 489 19.18 0.83 -3.75
N PHE A 490 18.51 0.68 -2.61
CA PHE A 490 18.87 1.39 -1.39
C PHE A 490 20.33 1.10 -1.01
N MET A 491 21.17 2.13 -0.98
CA MET A 491 22.60 2.04 -0.64
C MET A 491 22.83 2.40 0.83
N GLY A 492 22.31 1.57 1.74
CA GLY A 492 22.72 1.55 3.15
C GLY A 492 22.40 2.79 3.99
N LEU A 493 22.40 2.65 5.31
CA LEU A 493 22.65 3.75 6.22
C LEU A 493 24.13 4.12 6.08
N ARG A 494 24.45 5.19 5.36
CA ARG A 494 25.79 5.79 5.49
C ARG A 494 25.98 6.11 6.97
N LYS A 495 26.88 5.40 7.65
CA LYS A 495 27.43 5.87 8.93
C LYS A 495 27.92 7.28 8.65
N SER A 496 27.34 8.29 9.29
CA SER A 496 27.95 9.61 9.34
C SER A 496 29.30 9.42 10.01
N THR A 497 30.36 9.26 9.23
CA THR A 497 31.71 9.51 9.73
C THR A 497 31.67 10.98 10.11
N GLY A 498 31.71 11.24 11.42
CA GLY A 498 31.79 12.60 11.96
C GLY A 498 32.97 13.36 11.36
N PRO A 499 33.04 14.68 11.57
CA PRO A 499 34.10 15.48 10.99
C PRO A 499 35.44 14.95 11.49
N GLU A 500 36.21 14.31 10.61
CA GLU A 500 37.64 14.09 10.82
C GLU A 500 38.27 15.47 10.97
N GLY A 501 38.84 15.70 12.16
CA GLY A 501 39.39 16.97 12.56
C GLY A 501 40.52 17.42 11.64
N ASP A 502 40.58 18.73 11.45
CA ASP A 502 41.76 19.44 10.97
C ASP A 502 42.92 19.15 11.95
N ASP A 503 43.96 18.48 11.47
CA ASP A 503 45.34 18.59 11.96
C ASP A 503 46.19 19.26 10.87
#